data_AF-A0A2D5TYJ2-F1
#
_entry.id   AF-A0A2D5TYJ2-F1
#
_cell.length_a   1.000
_cell.length_b   1.000
_cell.length_c   1.000
_cell.angle_alpha   90.00
_cell.angle_beta   90.00
_cell.angle_gamma   90.00
#
_symmetry.space_group_name_H-M   'P 1'
#
loop_
_entity.id
_entity.type
_entity.pdbx_description
1 polymer ?
#
loop_
_entity_poly.entity_id
_entity_poly.type
_entity_poly.pdbx_seq_one_letter_code
_entity_poly.pdbx_strand_id
1 'polypeptide(L)'
;MKFYWFLLVVFMMISCGSASSKFKDSFNPQYQARDGGGLNATVTGSACSMNPGKAKDSAKKAALYHLRSLLGNQRYHTEFDTVREYTEGEKRCFEIQASAKPI
;
A
#
# COMPACT_ATOMS: atom_id res chain seq x y z
N MET A 1 -35.09 21.96 18.00
CA MET A 1 -34.53 21.29 16.81
C MET A 1 -33.15 21.85 16.44
N LYS A 2 -32.17 21.79 17.34
CA LYS A 2 -30.82 22.40 17.15
C LYS A 2 -29.66 21.52 17.61
N PHE A 3 -29.96 20.42 18.32
CA PHE A 3 -28.97 19.50 18.88
C PHE A 3 -28.59 18.36 17.93
N TYR A 4 -29.54 17.91 17.09
CA TYR A 4 -29.33 16.82 16.13
C TYR A 4 -28.34 17.18 15.01
N TRP A 5 -28.23 18.46 14.65
CA TRP A 5 -27.28 18.93 13.64
C TRP A 5 -25.82 18.80 14.12
N PHE A 6 -25.58 19.05 15.41
CA PHE A 6 -24.24 18.99 16.00
C PHE A 6 -23.72 17.55 16.08
N LEU A 7 -24.59 16.58 16.34
CA LEU A 7 -24.24 15.15 16.38
C LEU A 7 -23.83 14.58 15.01
N LEU A 8 -24.42 15.09 13.92
CA LEU A 8 -24.14 14.62 12.56
C LEU A 8 -22.77 15.08 12.05
N VAL A 9 -22.33 16.28 12.45
CA VAL A 9 -21.01 16.83 12.10
C VAL A 9 -19.88 16.08 12.84
N VAL A 10 -20.10 15.69 14.10
CA VAL A 10 -19.11 14.94 14.89
C VAL A 10 -18.90 13.52 14.33
N PHE A 11 -19.96 12.89 13.81
CA PHE A 11 -19.86 11.53 13.26
C PHE A 11 -19.02 11.46 11.97
N MET A 12 -19.00 12.52 11.16
CA MET A 12 -18.19 12.56 9.91
C MET A 12 -16.68 12.68 10.16
N MET A 13 -16.25 13.13 11.34
CA MET A 13 -14.83 13.34 11.67
C MET A 13 -14.10 12.05 12.11
N ILE A 14 -14.83 10.96 12.39
CA ILE A 14 -14.24 9.70 12.90
C ILE A 14 -13.73 8.80 11.76
N SER A 15 -14.08 9.09 10.49
CA SER A 15 -13.77 8.18 9.36
C SER A 15 -12.41 8.43 8.68
N CYS A 16 -11.64 9.45 9.06
CA CYS A 16 -10.36 9.75 8.40
C CYS A 16 -9.20 9.49 9.36
N GLY A 17 -8.46 8.39 9.19
CA GLY A 17 -7.11 8.33 9.77
C GLY A 17 -6.50 6.95 10.02
N SER A 18 -7.29 5.90 10.27
CA SER A 18 -6.72 4.65 10.82
C SER A 18 -6.20 3.63 9.77
N ALA A 19 -6.11 4.02 8.49
CA ALA A 19 -5.60 3.13 7.43
C ALA A 19 -4.08 3.23 7.22
N SER A 20 -3.43 4.32 7.68
CA SER A 20 -2.03 4.59 7.34
C SER A 20 -1.02 3.76 8.15
N SER A 21 -1.33 3.43 9.41
CA SER A 21 -0.39 2.68 10.27
C SER A 21 -0.12 1.27 9.76
N LYS A 22 -1.15 0.57 9.27
CA LYS A 22 -1.02 -0.83 8.81
C LYS A 22 -0.06 -1.03 7.63
N PHE A 23 0.14 0.00 6.81
CA PHE A 23 1.02 -0.10 5.65
C PHE A 23 2.46 0.26 5.94
N LYS A 24 2.74 1.01 7.02
CA LYS A 24 4.10 1.35 7.42
C LYS A 24 4.91 0.10 7.76
N ASP A 25 4.30 -0.86 8.46
CA ASP A 25 4.98 -2.10 8.86
C ASP A 25 5.21 -3.07 7.69
N SER A 26 4.49 -2.89 6.59
CA SER A 26 4.61 -3.67 5.35
C SER A 26 5.62 -3.09 4.35
N PHE A 27 6.30 -2.01 4.73
CA PHE A 27 7.26 -1.33 3.88
C PHE A 27 8.66 -1.93 4.05
N ASN A 28 9.29 -2.34 2.96
CA ASN A 28 10.71 -2.66 2.98
C ASN A 28 11.52 -1.58 2.24
N PRO A 29 12.23 -0.69 2.97
CA PRO A 29 13.00 0.39 2.37
C PRO A 29 14.19 -0.10 1.55
N GLN A 30 14.69 -1.32 1.78
CA GLN A 30 15.84 -1.87 1.04
C GLN A 30 15.56 -2.11 -0.44
N TYR A 31 14.28 -2.21 -0.82
CA TYR A 31 13.87 -2.42 -2.21
C TYR A 31 13.27 -1.18 -2.87
N GLN A 32 13.53 0.01 -2.30
CA GLN A 32 13.16 1.26 -2.92
C GLN A 32 14.25 1.68 -3.91
N ALA A 33 13.95 1.61 -5.20
CA ALA A 33 14.82 2.13 -6.25
C ALA A 33 14.10 3.28 -6.98
N ARG A 34 14.82 4.37 -7.23
CA ARG A 34 14.34 5.51 -8.04
C ARG A 34 15.46 5.90 -8.99
N ASP A 35 15.20 5.80 -10.30
CA ASP A 35 16.16 6.27 -11.28
C ASP A 35 16.27 7.80 -11.23
N GLY A 36 17.42 8.35 -11.63
CA GLY A 36 17.71 9.80 -11.59
C GLY A 36 16.73 10.68 -12.40
N GLY A 37 15.93 10.10 -13.29
CA GLY A 37 14.82 10.77 -14.01
C GLY A 37 13.49 10.81 -13.26
N GLY A 38 13.41 10.19 -12.08
CA GLY A 38 12.32 10.35 -11.12
C GLY A 38 11.01 9.60 -11.42
N LEU A 39 10.87 8.97 -12.59
CA LEU A 39 9.65 8.28 -13.06
C LEU A 39 9.72 6.75 -13.01
N ASN A 40 10.91 6.16 -13.21
CA ASN A 40 11.13 4.75 -12.95
C ASN A 40 11.37 4.60 -11.45
N ALA A 41 10.37 4.10 -10.75
CA ALA A 41 10.50 3.78 -9.34
C ALA A 41 9.90 2.42 -9.04
N THR A 42 10.53 1.72 -8.14
CA THR A 42 10.15 0.38 -7.75
C THR A 42 10.04 0.31 -6.24
N VAL A 43 8.95 -0.27 -5.75
CA VAL A 43 8.68 -0.39 -4.32
C VAL A 43 8.10 -1.76 -4.01
N THR A 44 8.59 -2.39 -2.95
CA THR A 44 8.08 -3.69 -2.50
C THR A 44 7.18 -3.52 -1.28
N GLY A 45 6.01 -4.14 -1.33
CA GLY A 45 5.09 -4.29 -0.21
C GLY A 45 4.93 -5.75 0.17
N SER A 46 4.88 -6.02 1.47
CA SER A 46 4.67 -7.37 2.00
C SER A 46 3.33 -7.49 2.74
N ALA A 47 2.71 -8.67 2.71
CA ALA A 47 1.58 -8.95 3.59
C ALA A 47 1.39 -10.45 3.80
N CYS A 48 0.94 -10.81 5.00
CA CYS A 48 0.67 -12.19 5.41
C CYS A 48 -0.80 -12.37 5.79
N SER A 49 -1.40 -13.49 5.37
CA SER A 49 -2.76 -13.86 5.78
C SER A 49 -2.96 -15.37 5.69
N MET A 50 -3.93 -15.90 6.44
CA MET A 50 -4.37 -17.29 6.28
C MET A 50 -5.08 -17.50 4.93
N ASN A 51 -5.64 -16.44 4.34
CA ASN A 51 -6.18 -16.49 2.99
C ASN A 51 -5.13 -15.95 1.99
N PRO A 52 -4.60 -16.78 1.08
CA PRO A 52 -3.55 -16.37 0.16
C PRO A 52 -3.97 -15.25 -0.78
N GLY A 53 -5.24 -15.23 -1.23
CA GLY A 53 -5.76 -14.15 -2.07
C GLY A 53 -5.75 -12.82 -1.34
N LYS A 54 -6.20 -12.81 -0.07
CA LYS A 54 -6.17 -11.59 0.76
C LYS A 54 -4.74 -11.12 1.04
N ALA A 55 -3.80 -12.03 1.27
CA ALA A 55 -2.40 -11.70 1.47
C ALA A 55 -1.82 -11.03 0.22
N LYS A 56 -2.02 -11.63 -0.96
CA LYS A 56 -1.56 -11.08 -2.24
C LYS A 56 -2.15 -9.70 -2.53
N ASP A 57 -3.46 -9.51 -2.34
CA ASP A 57 -4.12 -8.23 -2.56
C ASP A 57 -3.65 -7.15 -1.58
N SER A 58 -3.38 -7.53 -0.33
CA SER A 58 -2.87 -6.62 0.69
C SER A 58 -1.44 -6.19 0.38
N ALA A 59 -0.58 -7.13 -0.06
CA ALA A 59 0.78 -6.83 -0.50
C ALA A 59 0.79 -5.89 -1.73
N LYS A 60 -0.10 -6.11 -2.72
CA LYS A 60 -0.28 -5.18 -3.85
C LYS A 60 -0.67 -3.78 -3.38
N LYS A 61 -1.64 -3.67 -2.48
CA LYS A 61 -2.10 -2.39 -1.93
C LYS A 61 -1.00 -1.68 -1.16
N ALA A 62 -0.21 -2.42 -0.37
CA ALA A 62 0.95 -1.89 0.35
C ALA A 62 2.00 -1.33 -0.62
N ALA A 63 2.40 -2.12 -1.62
CA ALA A 63 3.38 -1.70 -2.63
C ALA A 63 2.91 -0.45 -3.38
N LEU A 64 1.64 -0.42 -3.79
CA LEU A 64 1.04 0.70 -4.51
C LEU A 64 0.92 1.97 -3.64
N TYR A 65 0.57 1.83 -2.37
CA TYR A 65 0.51 2.96 -1.43
C TYR A 65 1.87 3.64 -1.30
N HIS A 66 2.93 2.85 -1.12
CA HIS A 66 4.29 3.36 -1.01
C HIS A 66 4.83 3.92 -2.33
N LEU A 67 4.49 3.30 -3.46
CA LEU A 67 4.82 3.82 -4.79
C LEU A 67 4.18 5.21 -5.02
N ARG A 68 2.91 5.39 -4.63
CA ARG A 68 2.24 6.70 -4.67
C ARG A 68 2.88 7.72 -3.73
N SER A 69 3.28 7.30 -2.53
CA SER A 69 3.98 8.15 -1.58
C SER A 69 5.31 8.67 -2.17
N LEU A 70 6.03 7.82 -2.92
CA LEU A 70 7.32 8.15 -3.54
C LEU A 70 7.20 9.08 -4.76
N LEU A 71 6.23 8.81 -5.64
CA LEU A 71 6.07 9.52 -6.92
C LEU A 71 5.12 10.72 -6.83
N GLY A 72 4.33 10.82 -5.77
CA GLY A 72 3.36 11.87 -5.58
C GLY A 72 2.28 11.85 -6.66
N ASN A 73 2.06 13.01 -7.30
CA ASN A 73 0.98 13.21 -8.27
C ASN A 73 1.39 12.97 -9.74
N GLN A 74 2.55 12.33 -9.96
CA GLN A 74 3.01 11.98 -11.31
C GLN A 74 2.10 10.90 -11.93
N ARG A 75 1.93 10.96 -13.26
CA ARG A 75 1.19 9.93 -14.01
C ARG A 75 2.13 8.82 -14.45
N TYR A 76 1.73 7.57 -14.19
CA TYR A 76 2.51 6.38 -14.53
C TYR A 76 1.58 5.16 -14.65
N HIS A 77 2.03 4.14 -15.38
CA HIS A 77 1.46 2.79 -15.31
C HIS A 77 2.13 2.02 -14.17
N THR A 78 1.36 1.17 -13.46
CA THR A 78 1.92 0.30 -12.41
C THR A 78 1.95 -1.14 -12.89
N GLU A 79 3.13 -1.74 -12.84
CA GLU A 79 3.34 -3.17 -13.04
C GLU A 79 3.56 -3.85 -11.69
N PHE A 80 3.06 -5.08 -11.53
CA PHE A 80 3.16 -5.83 -10.28
C PHE A 80 3.84 -7.18 -10.51
N ASP A 81 4.92 -7.42 -9.78
CA ASP A 81 5.64 -8.69 -9.80
C ASP A 81 5.65 -9.31 -8.41
N THR A 82 5.46 -10.63 -8.35
CA THR A 82 5.59 -11.38 -7.08
C THR A 82 7.06 -11.73 -6.91
N VAL A 83 7.73 -11.04 -6.00
CA VAL A 83 9.16 -11.24 -5.72
C VAL A 83 9.35 -12.52 -4.93
N ARG A 84 8.48 -12.73 -3.93
CA ARG A 84 8.59 -13.86 -3.02
C ARG A 84 7.22 -14.29 -2.52
N GLU A 85 7.00 -15.58 -2.49
CA GLU A 85 5.93 -16.22 -1.71
C GLU A 85 6.60 -17.10 -0.66
N TYR A 86 6.15 -17.00 0.59
CA TYR A 86 6.64 -17.83 1.69
C TYR A 86 5.54 -18.04 2.72
N THR A 87 5.79 -18.98 3.63
CA THR A 87 4.85 -19.31 4.70
C THR A 87 5.47 -18.92 6.04
N GLU A 88 4.70 -18.26 6.88
CA GLU A 88 5.07 -17.91 8.25
C GLU A 88 4.02 -18.48 9.21
N GLY A 89 4.35 -19.61 9.84
CA GLY A 89 3.40 -20.41 10.61
C GLY A 89 2.27 -20.95 9.72
N GLU A 90 1.02 -20.59 10.04
CA GLU A 90 -0.17 -20.95 9.25
C GLU A 90 -0.55 -19.90 8.19
N LYS A 91 0.21 -18.81 8.07
CA LYS A 91 -0.09 -17.70 7.15
C LYS A 91 0.76 -17.82 5.90
N ARG A 92 0.17 -17.55 4.73
CA ARG A 92 0.94 -17.30 3.51
C ARG A 92 1.23 -15.81 3.39
N CYS A 93 2.48 -15.52 3.06
CA CYS A 93 3.04 -14.20 2.91
C CYS A 93 3.45 -13.98 1.47
N PHE A 94 3.18 -12.78 0.96
CA PHE A 94 3.59 -12.34 -0.36
C PHE A 94 4.41 -11.07 -0.23
N GLU A 95 5.55 -11.04 -0.90
CA GLU A 95 6.29 -9.83 -1.22
C GLU A 95 6.04 -9.49 -2.68
N ILE A 96 5.42 -8.34 -2.91
CA ILE A 96 5.05 -7.88 -4.23
C ILE A 96 5.74 -6.57 -4.51
N GLN A 97 6.40 -6.52 -5.64
CA GLN A 97 7.03 -5.34 -6.16
C GLN A 97 6.07 -4.62 -7.10
N ALA A 98 5.91 -3.33 -6.87
CA ALA A 98 5.20 -2.41 -7.74
C ALA A 98 6.23 -1.52 -8.44
N SER A 99 6.22 -1.52 -9.76
CA SER A 99 7.10 -0.70 -10.59
C SER A 99 6.27 0.33 -11.34
N ALA A 100 6.70 1.59 -11.30
CA ALA A 100 6.15 2.65 -12.11
C ALA A 100 6.86 2.69 -13.48
N LYS A 101 6.05 2.72 -14.53
CA LYS A 101 6.48 2.99 -15.89
C LYS A 101 5.90 4.34 -16.34
N PRO A 102 6.69 5.21 -16.98
CA PRO A 102 6.16 6.43 -17.58
C PRO A 102 5.08 6.08 -18.62
N ILE A 103 4.11 6.97 -18.78
CA ILE A 103 3.07 6.90 -19.81
C ILE A 103 3.64 7.41 -21.14
#